data_AF-A0A0C9V952-F1
#
_entry.id   AF-A0A0C9V952-F1
#
_cell.length_a   1.000
_cell.length_b   1.000
_cell.length_c   1.000
_cell.angle_alpha   90.00
_cell.angle_beta   90.00
_cell.angle_gamma   90.00
#
_symmetry.space_group_name_H-M   'P 1'
#
loop_
_entity.id
_entity.type
_entity.pdbx_description
1 polymer ?
#
loop_
_entity_poly.entity_id
_entity_poly.type
_entity_poly.pdbx_seq_one_letter_code
_entity_poly.pdbx_strand_id
1 'polypeptide(L)'
;MSSGENSNIKQCQEQNDQNDGDTTGSESQFRRGDVNKLDIAKLIDELQMHGEDTAHLLAMITQNLFKQFQESEDLHCLVQEIHARQMSVNLILAVNTDKATLLNSLGTAFHGRFERLGNIVDIDKAIITRQEAVDLTSDAHIHKAMFHNNLGNSFQSRFQRLGELRDIENAILAKQGALNLTPDGHPNKVQWFNSLGDAFWSQFE
;
A
#
# COMPACT_ATOMS: atom_id res chain seq x y z
N MET A 1 -33.49 -55.13 24.87
CA MET A 1 -32.19 -55.54 24.30
C MET A 1 -31.78 -54.44 23.33
N SER A 2 -31.03 -53.45 23.84
CA SER A 2 -29.61 -53.18 23.52
C SER A 2 -29.45 -52.50 22.15
N SER A 3 -29.15 -51.19 22.14
CA SER A 3 -27.81 -50.58 21.89
C SER A 3 -27.54 -50.37 20.40
N GLY A 4 -27.02 -49.26 19.89
CA GLY A 4 -26.40 -48.06 20.44
C GLY A 4 -26.23 -47.05 19.28
N GLU A 5 -26.20 -45.76 19.60
CA GLU A 5 -25.05 -44.87 19.39
C GLU A 5 -24.78 -44.39 17.94
N ASN A 6 -25.17 -43.16 17.65
CA ASN A 6 -24.28 -42.00 17.38
C ASN A 6 -25.07 -40.92 16.61
N SER A 7 -25.53 -39.84 17.25
CA SER A 7 -24.79 -38.70 17.81
C SER A 7 -24.53 -37.59 16.77
N ASN A 8 -25.16 -36.45 17.06
CA ASN A 8 -24.76 -35.08 16.73
C ASN A 8 -24.90 -34.54 15.30
N ILE A 9 -26.15 -34.23 14.91
CA ILE A 9 -26.47 -32.99 14.19
C ILE A 9 -27.78 -32.45 14.77
N LYS A 10 -27.73 -31.27 15.40
CA LYS A 10 -28.77 -30.41 16.04
C LYS A 10 -28.25 -30.02 17.43
N GLN A 11 -28.23 -28.78 17.87
CA GLN A 11 -29.12 -27.66 17.59
C GLN A 11 -28.39 -26.35 17.97
N CYS A 12 -28.57 -25.33 17.14
CA CYS A 12 -28.41 -23.94 17.54
C CYS A 12 -29.54 -23.56 18.52
N GLN A 13 -29.27 -22.55 19.36
CA GLN A 13 -30.18 -21.87 20.31
C GLN A 13 -30.43 -22.71 21.58
N GLU A 14 -30.37 -22.22 22.81
CA GLU A 14 -30.55 -20.87 23.36
C GLU A 14 -30.21 -20.95 24.88
N GLN A 15 -29.97 -19.80 25.51
CA GLN A 15 -30.04 -19.53 26.96
C GLN A 15 -28.89 -19.99 27.88
N ASN A 16 -28.17 -19.00 28.41
CA ASN A 16 -28.16 -18.73 29.85
C ASN A 16 -27.64 -17.31 30.09
N ASP A 17 -28.58 -16.38 30.19
CA ASP A 17 -28.39 -15.17 30.98
C ASP A 17 -28.56 -15.50 32.48
N GLN A 18 -27.90 -14.68 33.30
CA GLN A 18 -28.24 -14.23 34.66
C GLN A 18 -27.26 -14.52 35.80
N ASN A 19 -26.57 -13.40 36.14
CA ASN A 19 -26.30 -12.80 37.46
C ASN A 19 -24.85 -12.88 37.93
N ASP A 20 -24.24 -11.83 38.49
CA ASP A 20 -24.52 -10.38 38.61
C ASP A 20 -23.22 -9.84 39.26
N GLY A 21 -22.75 -8.65 38.85
CA GLY A 21 -21.55 -8.08 39.50
C GLY A 21 -20.92 -6.90 38.78
N ASP A 22 -21.66 -5.80 38.73
CA ASP A 22 -21.24 -4.40 38.83
C ASP A 22 -19.77 -4.01 38.53
N THR A 23 -19.63 -3.04 37.62
CA THR A 23 -18.73 -1.87 37.63
C THR A 23 -17.91 -1.65 36.35
N THR A 24 -18.34 -0.61 35.61
CA THR A 24 -17.52 0.43 34.96
C THR A 24 -16.33 0.04 34.08
N GLY A 25 -16.39 0.46 32.82
CA GLY A 25 -15.21 0.71 32.00
C GLY A 25 -15.13 -0.22 30.80
N SER A 26 -15.76 0.22 29.70
CA SER A 26 -15.52 -0.28 28.35
C SER A 26 -14.08 0.08 27.91
N GLU A 27 -13.09 -0.58 28.49
CA GLU A 27 -11.78 -0.68 27.88
C GLU A 27 -11.84 -1.80 26.85
N SER A 28 -12.07 -1.38 25.61
CA SER A 28 -11.93 -2.19 24.42
C SER A 28 -10.55 -2.88 24.44
N GLN A 29 -10.58 -4.18 24.73
CA GLN A 29 -9.46 -5.08 24.48
C GLN A 29 -9.24 -5.21 22.97
N PHE A 30 -8.71 -4.16 22.35
CA PHE A 30 -8.26 -4.21 20.97
C PHE A 30 -6.97 -5.03 20.94
N ARG A 31 -7.08 -6.33 20.65
CA ARG A 31 -5.87 -7.15 20.50
C ARG A 31 -5.17 -6.71 19.22
N ARG A 32 -3.85 -6.74 19.24
CA ARG A 32 -2.96 -6.39 18.12
C ARG A 32 -3.28 -7.09 16.79
N GLY A 33 -4.08 -8.16 16.81
CA GLY A 33 -4.55 -8.90 15.62
C GLY A 33 -5.92 -8.47 15.07
N ASP A 34 -6.70 -7.65 15.79
CA ASP A 34 -8.03 -7.21 15.34
C ASP A 34 -7.94 -6.03 14.37
N VAL A 35 -6.85 -5.26 14.42
CA VAL A 35 -6.57 -4.17 13.48
C VAL A 35 -6.50 -4.68 12.04
N ASN A 36 -6.08 -5.93 11.83
CA ASN A 36 -5.96 -6.55 10.51
C ASN A 36 -7.31 -7.01 9.92
N LYS A 37 -8.39 -7.02 10.71
CA LYS A 37 -9.72 -7.46 10.26
C LYS A 37 -10.75 -6.34 10.27
N LEU A 38 -10.45 -5.19 10.86
CA LEU A 38 -11.38 -4.08 10.93
C LEU A 38 -11.28 -3.23 9.65
N ASP A 39 -12.43 -2.97 9.04
CA ASP A 39 -12.56 -2.02 7.95
C ASP A 39 -12.12 -0.63 8.45
N ILE A 40 -11.06 -0.08 7.87
CA ILE A 40 -10.47 1.20 8.29
C ILE A 40 -11.52 2.31 8.29
N ALA A 41 -12.50 2.26 7.37
CA ALA A 41 -13.61 3.21 7.35
C ALA A 41 -14.49 3.09 8.60
N LYS A 42 -14.78 1.86 9.04
CA LYS A 42 -15.52 1.62 10.30
C LYS A 42 -14.74 2.10 11.52
N LEU A 43 -13.43 1.86 11.57
CA LEU A 43 -12.59 2.35 12.67
C LEU A 43 -12.63 3.88 12.77
N ILE A 44 -12.56 4.58 11.63
CA ILE A 44 -12.61 6.05 11.60
C ILE A 44 -13.99 6.57 12.05
N ASP A 45 -15.07 5.94 11.59
CA ASP A 45 -16.44 6.30 11.96
C ASP A 45 -16.73 6.00 13.46
N GLU A 46 -16.29 4.85 13.97
CA GLU A 46 -16.46 4.44 15.37
C GLU A 46 -15.68 5.34 16.33
N LEU A 47 -14.50 5.80 15.92
CA LEU A 47 -13.67 6.69 16.72
C LEU A 47 -14.01 8.18 16.53
N GLN A 48 -14.99 8.51 15.67
CA GLN A 48 -15.42 9.88 15.35
C GLN A 48 -14.24 10.81 15.01
N MET A 49 -13.24 10.27 14.30
CA MET A 49 -12.00 10.99 14.04
C MET A 49 -12.16 11.93 12.86
N HIS A 50 -11.68 13.17 13.00
CA HIS A 50 -11.72 14.18 11.95
C HIS A 50 -10.38 14.91 11.80
N GLY A 51 -10.07 15.36 10.58
CA GLY A 51 -8.93 16.25 10.33
C GLY A 51 -7.55 15.60 10.54
N GLU A 52 -6.70 16.27 11.32
CA GLU A 52 -5.30 15.86 11.54
C GLU A 52 -5.16 14.52 12.26
N ASP A 53 -6.06 14.23 13.20
CA ASP A 53 -6.06 12.97 13.96
C ASP A 53 -6.29 11.76 13.06
N THR A 54 -7.24 11.87 12.12
CA THR A 54 -7.51 10.83 11.12
C THR A 54 -6.31 10.64 10.18
N ALA A 55 -5.64 11.73 9.79
CA ALA A 55 -4.44 11.66 8.94
C ALA A 55 -3.27 10.97 9.67
N HIS A 56 -3.07 11.28 10.95
CA HIS A 56 -2.02 10.65 11.76
C HIS A 56 -2.28 9.15 11.95
N LEU A 57 -3.51 8.77 12.30
CA LEU A 57 -3.90 7.36 12.44
C LEU A 57 -3.74 6.60 11.12
N LEU A 58 -4.19 7.17 10.00
CA LEU A 58 -4.03 6.55 8.69
C LEU A 58 -2.55 6.35 8.33
N ALA A 59 -1.67 7.29 8.67
CA ALA A 59 -0.23 7.14 8.48
C ALA A 59 0.35 5.99 9.32
N MET A 60 -0.05 5.88 10.59
CA MET A 60 0.35 4.78 11.47
C MET A 60 -0.14 3.43 10.98
N ILE A 61 -1.42 3.34 10.58
CA ILE A 61 -2.02 2.11 10.01
C ILE A 61 -1.29 1.73 8.73
N THR A 62 -1.02 2.69 7.85
CA THR A 62 -0.30 2.46 6.59
C THR A 62 1.10 1.89 6.83
N GLN A 63 1.84 2.43 7.81
CA GLN A 63 3.18 1.95 8.12
C GLN A 63 3.17 0.56 8.76
N ASN A 64 2.17 0.27 9.60
CA ASN A 64 1.99 -1.03 10.23
C ASN A 64 1.61 -2.11 9.20
N LEU A 65 0.62 -1.84 8.36
CA LEU A 65 0.18 -2.75 7.30
C LEU A 65 1.30 -3.01 6.28
N PHE A 66 2.08 -2.00 5.92
CA PHE A 66 3.25 -2.19 5.05
C PHE A 66 4.28 -3.14 5.68
N LYS A 67 4.62 -2.92 6.95
CA LYS A 67 5.57 -3.79 7.66
C LYS A 67 5.06 -5.22 7.76
N GLN A 68 3.79 -5.41 8.13
CA GLN A 68 3.18 -6.73 8.20
C GLN A 68 3.11 -7.40 6.83
N PHE A 69 2.85 -6.65 5.78
CA PHE A 69 2.89 -7.18 4.42
C PHE A 69 4.29 -7.67 4.04
N GLN A 70 5.34 -6.92 4.39
CA GLN A 70 6.72 -7.36 4.16
C GLN A 70 7.07 -8.65 4.93
N GLU A 71 6.48 -8.86 6.10
CA GLU A 71 6.74 -10.04 6.94
C GLU A 71 5.88 -11.27 6.59
N SER A 72 4.64 -11.06 6.14
CA SER A 72 3.65 -12.13 5.98
C SER A 72 3.27 -12.45 4.53
N GLU A 73 3.57 -11.54 3.60
CA GLU A 73 3.10 -11.60 2.21
C GLU A 73 1.57 -11.71 2.03
N ASP A 74 0.81 -11.38 3.08
CA ASP A 74 -0.65 -11.52 3.09
C ASP A 74 -1.33 -10.50 2.16
N LEU A 75 -2.13 -11.03 1.23
CA LEU A 75 -2.89 -10.25 0.26
C LEU A 75 -3.97 -9.37 0.93
N HIS A 76 -4.51 -9.80 2.09
CA HIS A 76 -5.50 -9.02 2.82
C HIS A 76 -4.91 -7.71 3.37
N CYS A 77 -3.70 -7.80 3.93
CA CYS A 77 -2.94 -6.64 4.41
C CYS A 77 -2.68 -5.64 3.28
N LEU A 78 -2.34 -6.12 2.08
CA LEU A 78 -2.10 -5.27 0.90
C LEU A 78 -3.36 -4.54 0.41
N VAL A 79 -4.52 -5.19 0.42
CA VAL A 79 -5.79 -4.55 0.02
C VAL A 79 -6.20 -3.47 1.02
N GLN A 80 -6.08 -3.76 2.32
CA GLN A 80 -6.33 -2.78 3.38
C GLN A 80 -5.35 -1.62 3.31
N GLU A 81 -4.08 -1.88 3.00
CA GLU A 81 -3.05 -0.86 2.83
C GLU A 81 -3.38 0.09 1.66
N ILE A 82 -3.79 -0.44 0.51
CA ILE A 82 -4.24 0.38 -0.64
C ILE A 82 -5.42 1.26 -0.24
N HIS A 83 -6.38 0.71 0.50
CA HIS A 83 -7.54 1.45 0.97
C HIS A 83 -7.13 2.58 1.94
N ALA A 84 -6.27 2.27 2.93
CA ALA A 84 -5.73 3.24 3.88
C ALA A 84 -5.02 4.40 3.16
N ARG A 85 -4.16 4.08 2.19
CA ARG A 85 -3.40 5.08 1.42
C ARG A 85 -4.30 5.92 0.53
N GLN A 86 -5.31 5.33 -0.11
CA GLN A 86 -6.25 6.08 -0.93
C GLN A 86 -7.08 7.05 -0.08
N MET A 87 -7.55 6.61 1.10
CA MET A 87 -8.24 7.49 2.06
C MET A 87 -7.32 8.60 2.55
N SER A 88 -6.04 8.29 2.82
CA SER A 88 -5.04 9.27 3.21
C SER A 88 -4.87 10.35 2.14
N VAL A 89 -4.70 9.97 0.87
CA VAL A 89 -4.57 10.93 -0.25
C VAL A 89 -5.79 11.85 -0.34
N ASN A 90 -7.01 11.31 -0.16
CA ASN A 90 -8.24 12.08 -0.24
C ASN A 90 -8.42 13.05 0.94
N LEU A 91 -8.02 12.64 2.15
CA LEU A 91 -8.11 13.44 3.36
C LEU A 91 -7.00 14.51 3.44
N ILE A 92 -5.81 14.20 2.96
CA ILE A 92 -4.60 15.02 3.10
C ILE A 92 -4.56 16.18 2.09
N LEU A 93 -5.47 16.24 1.12
CA LEU A 93 -5.76 17.49 0.41
C LEU A 93 -6.10 18.66 1.38
N ALA A 94 -6.44 18.38 2.64
CA ALA A 94 -6.75 19.38 3.67
C ALA A 94 -5.62 19.74 4.66
N VAL A 95 -4.55 18.93 4.78
CA VAL A 95 -3.53 19.11 5.84
C VAL A 95 -2.13 18.98 5.21
N ASN A 96 -1.30 20.00 5.38
CA ASN A 96 0.02 20.27 4.79
C ASN A 96 1.09 19.16 4.95
N THR A 97 0.82 17.95 4.44
CA THR A 97 1.78 16.82 4.30
C THR A 97 2.15 16.69 2.83
N ASP A 98 3.36 16.21 2.52
CA ASP A 98 3.85 16.02 1.15
C ASP A 98 3.00 14.98 0.38
N LYS A 99 1.96 15.48 -0.30
CA LYS A 99 1.03 14.73 -1.15
C LYS A 99 1.77 13.83 -2.14
N ALA A 100 2.92 14.27 -2.66
CA ALA A 100 3.70 13.48 -3.61
C ALA A 100 4.27 12.21 -2.97
N THR A 101 4.77 12.28 -1.73
CA THR A 101 5.25 11.09 -1.01
C THR A 101 4.14 10.07 -0.78
N LEU A 102 2.91 10.52 -0.50
CA LEU A 102 1.75 9.63 -0.34
C LEU A 102 1.32 8.99 -1.66
N LEU A 103 1.27 9.78 -2.73
CA LEU A 103 0.97 9.27 -4.08
C LEU A 103 1.99 8.21 -4.52
N ASN A 104 3.28 8.46 -4.29
CA ASN A 104 4.33 7.47 -4.58
C ASN A 104 4.17 6.19 -3.73
N SER A 105 3.78 6.33 -2.47
CA SER A 105 3.53 5.19 -1.57
C SER A 105 2.29 4.39 -2.02
N LEU A 106 1.23 5.08 -2.46
CA LEU A 106 0.04 4.44 -3.04
C LEU A 106 0.41 3.69 -4.34
N GLY A 107 1.24 4.28 -5.19
CA GLY A 107 1.76 3.60 -6.37
C GLY A 107 2.64 2.40 -6.03
N THR A 108 3.33 2.40 -4.88
CA THR A 108 4.05 1.22 -4.35
C THR A 108 3.11 0.09 -3.99
N ALA A 109 2.01 0.40 -3.31
CA ALA A 109 0.97 -0.58 -2.98
C ALA A 109 0.38 -1.25 -4.24
N PHE A 110 0.00 -0.42 -5.22
CA PHE A 110 -0.56 -0.91 -6.49
C PHE A 110 0.43 -1.77 -7.28
N HIS A 111 1.70 -1.36 -7.33
CA HIS A 111 2.76 -2.13 -7.99
C HIS A 111 2.94 -3.50 -7.32
N GLY A 112 3.06 -3.55 -5.98
CA GLY A 112 3.20 -4.81 -5.27
C GLY A 112 1.98 -5.74 -5.47
N ARG A 113 0.77 -5.18 -5.57
CA ARG A 113 -0.43 -5.97 -5.89
C ARG A 113 -0.41 -6.52 -7.31
N PHE A 114 0.08 -5.73 -8.26
CA PHE A 114 0.30 -6.17 -9.62
C PHE A 114 1.29 -7.33 -9.68
N GLU A 115 2.44 -7.25 -9.01
CA GLU A 115 3.45 -8.33 -9.03
C GLU A 115 2.87 -9.66 -8.51
N ARG A 116 1.98 -9.60 -7.52
CA ARG A 116 1.35 -10.79 -6.92
C ARG A 116 0.19 -11.35 -7.74
N LEU A 117 -0.67 -10.48 -8.28
CA LEU A 117 -1.94 -10.88 -8.90
C LEU A 117 -1.93 -10.81 -10.43
N GLY A 118 -0.94 -10.14 -11.02
CA GLY A 118 -0.84 -9.91 -12.46
C GLY A 118 -1.93 -9.01 -13.04
N ASN A 119 -2.65 -8.25 -12.21
CA ASN A 119 -3.75 -7.40 -12.67
C ASN A 119 -3.24 -6.10 -13.31
N ILE A 120 -3.41 -5.96 -14.62
CA ILE A 120 -2.93 -4.81 -15.40
C ILE A 120 -3.49 -3.47 -14.88
N VAL A 121 -4.72 -3.45 -14.37
CA VAL A 121 -5.33 -2.23 -13.83
C VAL A 121 -4.52 -1.69 -12.64
N ASP A 122 -3.85 -2.55 -11.89
CA ASP A 122 -3.05 -2.14 -10.74
C ASP A 122 -1.74 -1.49 -11.18
N ILE A 123 -1.04 -2.04 -12.18
CA ILE A 123 0.17 -1.39 -12.67
C ILE A 123 -0.14 -0.05 -13.38
N ASP A 124 -1.29 0.06 -14.05
CA ASP A 124 -1.75 1.32 -14.62
C ASP A 124 -1.99 2.38 -13.53
N LYS A 125 -2.66 2.00 -12.44
CA LYS A 125 -2.86 2.88 -11.29
C LYS A 125 -1.53 3.25 -10.63
N ALA A 126 -0.58 2.33 -10.53
CA ALA A 126 0.75 2.63 -10.02
C ALA A 126 1.49 3.66 -10.88
N ILE A 127 1.39 3.56 -12.21
CA ILE A 127 1.99 4.51 -13.15
C ILE A 127 1.34 5.89 -12.98
N ILE A 128 0.01 5.97 -13.01
CA ILE A 128 -0.72 7.24 -12.89
C ILE A 128 -0.39 7.97 -11.57
N THR A 129 -0.44 7.24 -10.45
CA THR A 129 -0.17 7.83 -9.13
C THR A 129 1.29 8.24 -8.94
N ARG A 130 2.26 7.45 -9.44
CA ARG A 130 3.68 7.84 -9.43
C ARG A 130 3.97 9.02 -10.36
N GLN A 131 3.30 9.10 -11.51
CA GLN A 131 3.42 10.25 -12.41
C GLN A 131 2.92 11.52 -11.73
N GLU A 132 1.75 11.48 -11.06
CA GLU A 132 1.26 12.64 -10.30
C GLU A 132 2.24 13.05 -9.19
N ALA A 133 2.85 12.08 -8.49
CA ALA A 133 3.88 12.37 -7.49
C ALA A 133 5.09 13.08 -8.10
N VAL A 134 5.55 12.63 -9.27
CA VAL A 134 6.61 13.30 -10.03
C VAL A 134 6.16 14.71 -10.37
N ASP A 135 5.01 14.91 -10.99
CA ASP A 135 4.56 16.21 -11.50
C ASP A 135 4.33 17.26 -10.40
N LEU A 136 3.92 16.84 -9.20
CA LEU A 136 3.73 17.72 -8.04
C LEU A 136 5.04 18.15 -7.38
N THR A 137 6.13 17.44 -7.63
CA THR A 137 7.39 17.64 -6.92
C THR A 137 8.34 18.51 -7.73
N SER A 138 8.98 19.51 -7.12
CA SER A 138 10.01 20.31 -7.79
C SER A 138 11.30 19.52 -8.01
N ASP A 139 12.09 19.89 -9.02
CA ASP A 139 13.33 19.18 -9.35
C ASP A 139 14.41 19.28 -8.26
N ALA A 140 14.35 20.32 -7.41
CA ALA A 140 15.24 20.48 -6.27
C ALA A 140 14.86 19.61 -5.06
N HIS A 141 13.72 18.91 -5.10
CA HIS A 141 13.23 18.13 -3.97
C HIS A 141 14.01 16.82 -3.82
N ILE A 142 14.38 16.50 -2.58
CA ILE A 142 15.22 15.35 -2.24
C ILE A 142 14.67 14.00 -2.71
N HIS A 143 13.33 13.86 -2.83
CA HIS A 143 12.68 12.61 -3.23
C HIS A 143 12.36 12.51 -4.72
N LYS A 144 12.51 13.59 -5.51
CA LYS A 144 12.11 13.62 -6.92
C LYS A 144 12.80 12.52 -7.73
N ALA A 145 14.11 12.33 -7.53
CA ALA A 145 14.88 11.27 -8.19
C ALA A 145 14.34 9.86 -7.88
N MET A 146 13.96 9.61 -6.62
CA MET A 146 13.37 8.33 -6.22
C MET A 146 11.99 8.11 -6.89
N PHE A 147 11.15 9.15 -6.96
CA PHE A 147 9.85 9.05 -7.63
C PHE A 147 10.00 8.71 -9.12
N HIS A 148 10.97 9.32 -9.80
CA HIS A 148 11.32 8.99 -11.18
C HIS A 148 11.76 7.52 -11.34
N ASN A 149 12.62 7.03 -10.45
CA ASN A 149 13.04 5.63 -10.52
C ASN A 149 11.87 4.67 -10.30
N ASN A 150 11.02 4.95 -9.31
CA ASN A 150 9.83 4.14 -9.05
C ASN A 150 8.87 4.16 -10.25
N LEU A 151 8.61 5.32 -10.85
CA LEU A 151 7.81 5.41 -12.07
C LEU A 151 8.39 4.52 -13.18
N GLY A 152 9.71 4.58 -13.38
CA GLY A 152 10.40 3.75 -14.35
C GLY A 152 10.28 2.25 -14.07
N ASN A 153 10.35 1.84 -12.80
CA ASN A 153 10.10 0.44 -12.42
C ASN A 153 8.68 0.00 -12.77
N SER A 154 7.66 0.84 -12.57
CA SER A 154 6.28 0.47 -12.95
C SER A 154 6.12 0.28 -14.45
N PHE A 155 6.70 1.16 -15.25
CA PHE A 155 6.70 1.00 -16.70
C PHE A 155 7.45 -0.28 -17.14
N GLN A 156 8.60 -0.57 -16.53
CA GLN A 156 9.36 -1.79 -16.83
C GLN A 156 8.56 -3.06 -16.51
N SER A 157 7.92 -3.14 -15.34
CA SER A 157 7.10 -4.30 -14.97
C SER A 157 5.89 -4.47 -15.89
N ARG A 158 5.29 -3.35 -16.37
CA ARG A 158 4.21 -3.42 -17.37
C ARG A 158 4.73 -3.91 -18.73
N PHE A 159 5.89 -3.43 -19.17
CA PHE A 159 6.56 -3.91 -20.38
C PHE A 159 6.84 -5.41 -20.31
N GLN A 160 7.41 -5.92 -19.23
CA GLN A 160 7.68 -7.35 -19.05
C GLN A 160 6.42 -8.22 -19.18
N ARG A 161 5.25 -7.65 -18.87
CA ARG A 161 3.97 -8.35 -18.95
C ARG A 161 3.29 -8.24 -20.31
N LEU A 162 3.39 -7.09 -20.97
CA LEU A 162 2.63 -6.77 -22.19
C LEU A 162 3.49 -6.71 -23.47
N GLY A 163 4.80 -6.50 -23.36
CA GLY A 163 5.72 -6.37 -24.49
C GLY A 163 5.63 -5.03 -25.24
N GLU A 164 4.94 -4.03 -24.68
CA GLU A 164 4.70 -2.74 -25.33
C GLU A 164 5.97 -1.87 -25.32
N LEU A 165 6.60 -1.67 -26.48
CA LEU A 165 7.87 -0.93 -26.59
C LEU A 165 7.83 0.47 -25.97
N ARG A 166 6.69 1.15 -26.08
CA ARG A 166 6.49 2.46 -25.46
C ARG A 166 6.66 2.44 -23.93
N ASP A 167 6.33 1.32 -23.27
CA ASP A 167 6.52 1.20 -21.84
C ASP A 167 8.01 1.12 -21.46
N ILE A 168 8.82 0.34 -22.19
CA ILE A 168 10.25 0.28 -21.89
C ILE A 168 10.97 1.60 -22.21
N GLU A 169 10.55 2.29 -23.26
CA GLU A 169 11.04 3.65 -23.58
C GLU A 169 10.73 4.63 -22.43
N ASN A 170 9.50 4.62 -21.92
CA ASN A 170 9.11 5.45 -20.77
C ASN A 170 9.85 5.05 -19.48
N ALA A 171 10.13 3.76 -19.28
CA ALA A 171 10.91 3.28 -18.16
C ALA A 171 12.33 3.86 -18.17
N ILE A 172 12.99 3.81 -19.34
CA ILE A 172 14.32 4.36 -19.57
C ILE A 172 14.34 5.87 -19.32
N LEU A 173 13.39 6.61 -19.91
CA LEU A 173 13.27 8.06 -19.73
C LEU A 173 13.09 8.44 -18.25
N ALA A 174 12.21 7.73 -17.53
CA ALA A 174 11.98 7.97 -16.12
C ALA A 174 13.25 7.71 -15.28
N LYS A 175 13.93 6.58 -15.50
CA LYS A 175 15.19 6.24 -14.78
C LYS A 175 16.34 7.20 -15.12
N GLN A 176 16.42 7.71 -16.35
CA GLN A 176 17.34 8.79 -16.72
C GLN A 176 17.03 10.09 -15.97
N GLY A 177 15.74 10.41 -15.76
CA GLY A 177 15.33 11.52 -14.90
C GLY A 177 15.92 11.42 -13.49
N ALA A 178 15.90 10.23 -12.88
CA ALA A 178 16.51 10.00 -11.57
C ALA A 178 18.03 10.27 -11.55
N LEU A 179 18.74 9.86 -12.61
CA LEU A 179 20.18 10.11 -12.76
C LEU A 179 20.52 11.59 -12.94
N ASN A 180 19.74 12.28 -13.77
CA ASN A 180 19.97 13.70 -14.08
C ASN A 180 19.77 14.59 -12.84
N LEU A 181 18.84 14.20 -11.96
CA LEU A 181 18.56 14.91 -10.72
C LEU A 181 19.53 14.59 -9.58
N THR A 182 20.32 13.52 -9.71
CA THR A 182 21.24 13.07 -8.66
C THR A 182 22.67 13.52 -8.94
N PRO A 183 23.30 14.35 -8.08
CA PRO A 183 24.68 14.80 -8.28
C PRO A 183 25.69 13.65 -8.31
N ASP A 184 26.82 13.86 -9.01
CA ASP A 184 27.93 12.91 -9.00
C ASP A 184 28.47 12.71 -7.58
N GLY A 185 28.76 11.45 -7.22
CA GLY A 185 29.22 11.07 -5.88
C GLY A 185 28.11 10.83 -4.85
N HIS A 186 26.84 11.09 -5.17
CA HIS A 186 25.73 10.75 -4.28
C HIS A 186 25.56 9.22 -4.16
N PRO A 187 25.37 8.66 -2.95
CA PRO A 187 25.34 7.21 -2.74
C PRO A 187 24.27 6.48 -3.55
N ASN A 188 23.09 7.09 -3.72
CA ASN A 188 21.99 6.48 -4.47
C ASN A 188 22.21 6.49 -6.00
N LYS A 189 23.20 7.23 -6.53
CA LYS A 189 23.40 7.32 -7.98
C LYS A 189 23.77 5.96 -8.59
N VAL A 190 24.50 5.13 -7.84
CA VAL A 190 24.82 3.76 -8.24
C VAL A 190 23.56 2.91 -8.41
N GLN A 191 22.58 3.06 -7.51
CA GLN A 191 21.31 2.34 -7.60
C GLN A 191 20.51 2.72 -8.86
N TRP A 192 20.53 4.01 -9.23
CA TRP A 192 19.88 4.50 -10.44
C TRP A 192 20.56 3.98 -11.71
N PHE A 193 21.89 3.87 -11.72
CA PHE A 193 22.62 3.25 -12.84
C PHE A 193 22.25 1.78 -13.00
N ASN A 194 22.21 1.01 -11.91
CA ASN A 194 21.79 -0.40 -11.97
C ASN A 194 20.36 -0.51 -12.50
N SER A 195 19.45 0.30 -11.94
CA SER A 195 18.04 0.32 -12.36
C SER A 195 17.88 0.65 -13.84
N LEU A 196 18.68 1.58 -14.38
CA LEU A 196 18.69 1.93 -15.80
C LEU A 196 19.30 0.81 -16.66
N GLY A 197 20.37 0.18 -16.18
CA GLY A 197 20.98 -1.00 -16.82
C GLY A 197 19.98 -2.14 -16.99
N ASP A 198 19.20 -2.42 -15.95
CA ASP A 198 18.15 -3.45 -15.99
C ASP A 198 17.07 -3.12 -17.03
N ALA A 199 16.69 -1.84 -17.17
CA ALA A 199 15.71 -1.43 -18.18
C ALA A 199 16.25 -1.57 -19.60
N PHE A 200 17.52 -1.21 -19.83
CA PHE A 200 18.16 -1.48 -21.12
C PHE A 200 18.27 -2.97 -21.41
N TRP A 201 18.59 -3.78 -20.41
CA TRP A 201 18.62 -5.23 -20.58
C TRP A 201 17.25 -5.78 -21.01
N SER A 202 16.18 -5.39 -20.31
CA SER A 202 14.82 -5.81 -20.65
C SER A 202 14.39 -5.40 -22.06
N GLN A 203 14.92 -4.30 -22.63
CA GLN A 203 14.57 -3.88 -23.99
C GLN A 203 14.98 -4.91 -25.06
N PHE A 204 16.00 -5.75 -24.79
CA PHE A 204 16.56 -6.69 -25.75
C PHE A 204 16.22 -8.16 -25.46
N GLU A 205 15.47 -8.44 -24.41
CA GLU A 205 14.88 -9.76 -24.11
C GLU A 205 13.53 -9.95 -24.81
#